data_AF-A0A2A4TYW1-F1
#
_entry.id   AF-A0A2A4TYW1-F1
#
_cell.length_a   1.000
_cell.length_b   1.000
_cell.length_c   1.000
_cell.angle_alpha   90.00
_cell.angle_beta   90.00
_cell.angle_gamma   90.00
#
_symmetry.space_group_name_H-M   'P 1'
#
loop_
_entity.id
_entity.type
_entity.pdbx_description
1 polymer ?
#
loop_
_entity_poly.entity_id
_entity_poly.type
_entity_poly.pdbx_seq_one_letter_code
_entity_poly.pdbx_strand_id
1 'polypeptide(L)'
;MVKATFYIPKEYPNSEPIPQDIFNDIKQFLIIEFGGFTILGEATGQWRNPKTGEVAADDSIVFQVGLEKEKVAILKKFLIEMKEKLKQEEIYFELNKETEIEML
;
A
#
# COMPACT_ATOMS: atom_id res chain seq x y z
N MET A 1 -3.38 2.50 -19.32
CA MET A 1 -2.76 2.52 -17.98
C MET A 1 -3.81 2.90 -16.96
N VAL A 2 -3.67 2.47 -15.71
CA VAL A 2 -4.53 2.84 -14.57
C VAL A 2 -3.64 3.27 -13.41
N LYS A 3 -4.21 4.06 -12.48
CA LYS A 3 -3.49 4.53 -11.30
C LYS A 3 -3.96 3.75 -10.08
N ALA A 4 -3.04 3.15 -9.34
CA ALA A 4 -3.33 2.57 -8.05
C ALA A 4 -2.63 3.35 -6.93
N THR A 5 -3.33 3.52 -5.81
CA THR A 5 -2.79 4.08 -4.57
C THR A 5 -3.02 3.08 -3.46
N PHE A 6 -2.02 2.81 -2.63
CA PHE A 6 -2.15 1.89 -1.49
C PHE A 6 -1.24 2.31 -0.35
N TYR A 7 -1.64 1.94 0.87
CA TYR A 7 -1.01 2.41 2.09
C TYR A 7 -0.33 1.23 2.78
N ILE A 8 0.94 1.41 3.15
CA ILE A 8 1.70 0.41 3.90
C ILE A 8 1.97 0.99 5.30
N PRO A 9 1.46 0.36 6.37
CA PRO A 9 1.73 0.81 7.74
C PRO A 9 3.23 0.91 8.03
N LYS A 10 3.62 1.83 8.90
CA LYS A 10 4.98 1.99 9.42
C LYS A 10 5.26 1.08 10.61
N GLU A 11 4.21 0.55 11.23
CA GLU A 11 4.27 -0.30 12.42
C GLU A 11 3.42 -1.55 12.24
N TYR A 12 3.83 -2.62 12.91
CA TYR A 12 3.02 -3.81 13.15
C TYR A 12 1.87 -3.48 14.11
N PRO A 13 0.84 -4.33 14.22
CA PRO A 13 -0.29 -4.10 15.15
C PRO A 13 0.10 -3.99 16.63
N ASN A 14 1.29 -4.45 17.01
CA ASN A 14 1.85 -4.33 18.35
C ASN A 14 2.70 -3.05 18.54
N SER A 15 2.63 -2.09 17.60
CA SER A 15 3.41 -0.84 17.58
C SER A 15 4.91 -1.02 17.41
N GLU A 16 5.38 -2.22 17.02
CA GLU A 16 6.78 -2.39 16.61
C GLU A 16 6.99 -1.81 15.21
N PRO A 17 8.07 -1.04 14.96
CA PRO A 17 8.36 -0.52 13.63
C PRO A 17 8.57 -1.65 12.62
N ILE A 18 8.00 -1.51 11.43
CA ILE A 18 8.24 -2.42 10.31
C ILE A 18 9.68 -2.20 9.81
N PRO A 19 10.50 -3.26 9.67
CA PRO A 19 11.87 -3.14 9.21
C PRO A 19 11.99 -2.46 7.84
N GLN A 20 13.00 -1.60 7.68
CA GLN A 20 13.27 -0.88 6.43
C GLN A 20 13.45 -1.82 5.23
N ASP A 21 13.95 -3.03 5.46
CA ASP A 21 14.13 -4.04 4.42
C ASP A 21 12.81 -4.49 3.80
N ILE A 22 11.71 -4.54 4.57
CA ILE A 22 10.38 -4.86 4.01
C ILE A 22 9.94 -3.76 3.04
N PHE A 23 10.18 -2.49 3.38
CA PHE A 23 9.91 -1.41 2.45
C PHE A 23 10.81 -1.47 1.22
N ASN A 24 12.06 -1.91 1.36
CA ASN A 24 12.95 -2.09 0.22
C ASN A 24 12.45 -3.21 -0.70
N ASP A 25 11.96 -4.33 -0.14
CA ASP A 25 11.32 -5.41 -0.91
C ASP A 25 10.13 -4.89 -1.71
N ILE A 26 9.25 -4.10 -1.08
CA ILE A 26 8.09 -3.47 -1.74
C ILE A 26 8.55 -2.58 -2.90
N LYS A 27 9.52 -1.70 -2.66
CA LYS A 27 10.05 -0.80 -3.70
C LYS A 27 10.65 -1.59 -4.88
N GLN A 28 11.42 -2.63 -4.59
CA GLN A 28 12.01 -3.50 -5.62
C GLN A 28 10.95 -4.21 -6.45
N PHE A 29 9.93 -4.79 -5.80
CA PHE A 29 8.80 -5.40 -6.50
C PHE A 29 8.11 -4.42 -7.46
N LEU A 30 7.81 -3.21 -6.99
CA LEU A 30 7.14 -2.19 -7.82
C LEU A 30 8.00 -1.75 -9.02
N ILE A 31 9.31 -1.63 -8.83
CA ILE A 31 10.25 -1.32 -9.91
C ILE A 31 10.27 -2.45 -10.94
N ILE A 32 10.39 -3.70 -10.50
CA ILE A 32 10.51 -4.86 -11.40
C ILE A 32 9.21 -5.10 -12.18
N GLU A 33 8.06 -5.07 -11.51
CA GLU A 33 6.78 -5.43 -12.12
C GLU A 33 6.14 -4.29 -12.92
N PHE A 34 6.32 -3.04 -12.47
CA PHE A 34 5.60 -1.87 -12.99
C PHE A 34 6.51 -0.74 -13.48
N GLY A 35 7.83 -0.91 -13.41
CA GLY A 35 8.81 0.07 -13.88
C GLY A 35 9.06 1.23 -12.92
N GLY A 36 8.30 1.33 -11.81
CA GLY A 36 8.49 2.37 -10.81
C GLY A 36 7.26 2.63 -9.95
N PHE A 37 7.39 3.62 -9.07
CA PHE A 37 6.34 4.09 -8.17
C PHE A 37 6.68 5.50 -7.70
N THR A 38 5.70 6.18 -7.09
CA THR A 38 5.88 7.44 -6.37
C THR A 38 5.48 7.26 -4.92
N ILE A 39 6.23 7.83 -3.99
CA ILE A 39 5.81 7.98 -2.59
C ILE A 39 5.16 9.35 -2.46
N LEU A 40 3.87 9.39 -2.13
CA LEU A 40 3.14 10.65 -1.96
C LEU A 40 3.39 11.31 -0.59
N GLY A 41 3.99 10.56 0.33
CA GLY A 41 4.31 10.98 1.69
C GLY A 41 3.81 9.98 2.71
N GLU A 42 3.56 10.49 3.92
CA GLU A 42 2.96 9.74 5.01
C GLU A 42 1.49 10.13 5.17
N ALA A 43 0.68 9.17 5.61
CA ALA A 43 -0.71 9.38 5.98
C ALA A 43 -0.94 8.86 7.39
N THR A 44 -1.61 9.67 8.20
CA THR A 44 -2.11 9.26 9.53
C THR A 44 -3.60 8.96 9.40
N GLY A 45 -3.98 7.72 9.67
CA GLY A 45 -5.35 7.28 9.81
C GLY A 45 -5.77 7.29 11.28
N GLN A 46 -7.05 7.53 11.52
CA GLN A 46 -7.67 7.26 12.81
C GLN A 46 -8.99 6.53 12.54
N TRP A 47 -9.20 5.44 13.25
CA TRP A 47 -10.42 4.66 13.12
C TRP A 47 -10.86 4.16 14.48
N ARG A 48 -12.17 3.97 14.61
CA ARG A 48 -12.76 3.40 15.80
C ARG A 48 -12.91 1.90 15.62
N ASN A 49 -12.30 1.12 16.51
CA ASN A 49 -12.45 -0.31 16.49
C ASN A 49 -13.93 -0.68 16.70
N PRO A 50 -14.59 -1.34 15.74
CA PRO A 50 -16.02 -1.62 15.85
C PRO A 50 -16.33 -2.67 16.94
N LYS A 51 -15.32 -3.45 17.37
CA LYS A 51 -15.46 -4.46 18.43
C LYS A 51 -15.18 -3.90 19.82
N THR A 52 -14.16 -3.06 19.98
CA THR A 52 -13.75 -2.53 21.31
C THR A 52 -14.20 -1.09 21.57
N GLY A 53 -14.53 -0.33 20.53
CA GLY A 53 -14.90 1.09 20.62
C GLY A 53 -13.71 2.04 20.82
N GLU A 54 -12.49 1.50 20.95
CA GLU A 54 -11.25 2.26 21.10
C GLU A 54 -10.89 2.96 19.79
N VAL A 55 -10.27 4.14 19.91
CA VAL A 55 -9.71 4.86 18.76
C VAL A 55 -8.29 4.38 18.58
N ALA A 56 -8.03 3.75 17.44
CA ALA A 56 -6.69 3.44 16.99
C ALA A 56 -6.23 4.52 16.01
N ALA A 57 -4.92 4.75 15.98
CA ALA A 57 -4.25 5.56 14.98
C ALA A 57 -3.19 4.71 14.28
N ASP A 58 -3.00 4.94 12.99
CA ASP A 58 -1.99 4.26 12.20
C ASP A 58 -1.26 5.27 11.32
N ASP A 59 0.07 5.18 11.29
CA ASP A 59 0.89 5.93 10.33
C ASP A 59 1.31 5.01 9.20
N SER A 60 1.11 5.46 7.97
CA SER A 60 1.34 4.68 6.75
C SER A 60 2.16 5.47 5.74
N ILE A 61 2.94 4.76 4.91
CA ILE A 61 3.56 5.30 3.70
C ILE A 61 2.58 5.12 2.54
N VAL A 62 2.33 6.19 1.80
CA VAL A 62 1.43 6.18 0.64
C VAL A 62 2.21 5.95 -0.64
N PHE A 63 1.95 4.81 -1.28
CA PHE A 63 2.50 4.46 -2.58
C PHE A 63 1.49 4.73 -3.67
N GLN A 64 1.98 5.26 -4.80
CA GLN A 64 1.23 5.39 -6.04
C GLN A 64 1.99 4.74 -7.18
N VAL A 65 1.29 3.99 -8.01
CA VAL A 65 1.85 3.29 -9.16
C VAL A 65 0.92 3.42 -10.37
N GLY A 66 1.51 3.77 -11.51
CA GLY A 66 0.85 3.64 -12.81
C GLY A 66 1.14 2.25 -13.37
N LEU A 67 0.12 1.51 -13.78
CA LEU A 67 0.27 0.15 -14.29
C LEU A 67 -0.72 -0.18 -15.40
N GLU A 68 -0.40 -1.21 -16.18
CA GLU A 68 -1.34 -1.81 -17.13
C GLU A 68 -2.54 -2.41 -16.40
N LYS A 69 -3.71 -2.38 -17.03
CA LYS A 69 -4.97 -2.79 -16.38
C LYS A 69 -4.94 -4.28 -16.04
N GLU A 70 -4.29 -5.08 -16.86
CA GLU A 70 -4.11 -6.52 -16.75
C GLU A 70 -3.19 -6.87 -15.57
N LYS A 71 -2.25 -5.99 -15.23
CA LYS A 71 -1.30 -6.16 -14.13
C LYS A 71 -1.87 -5.81 -12.75
N VAL A 72 -3.08 -5.26 -12.68
CA VAL A 72 -3.75 -4.94 -11.39
C VAL A 72 -3.89 -6.18 -10.50
N ALA A 73 -4.15 -7.35 -11.08
CA ALA A 73 -4.25 -8.59 -10.32
C ALA A 73 -2.93 -8.98 -9.63
N ILE A 74 -1.79 -8.71 -10.28
CA ILE A 74 -0.45 -8.97 -9.74
C ILE A 74 -0.21 -8.08 -8.52
N LEU A 75 -0.51 -6.77 -8.62
CA LEU A 75 -0.38 -5.84 -7.49
C LEU A 75 -1.28 -6.25 -6.33
N LYS A 76 -2.55 -6.61 -6.58
CA LYS A 76 -3.46 -7.06 -5.53
C LYS A 76 -2.96 -8.32 -4.82
N LYS A 77 -2.45 -9.30 -5.57
CA LYS A 77 -1.90 -10.52 -4.98
C LYS A 77 -0.72 -10.20 -4.06
N PHE A 78 0.20 -9.35 -4.52
CA PHE A 78 1.33 -8.90 -3.71
C PHE A 78 0.88 -8.18 -2.42
N LEU A 79 -0.12 -7.31 -2.50
CA LEU A 79 -0.64 -6.62 -1.32
C LEU A 79 -1.32 -7.57 -0.32
N ILE A 80 -1.93 -8.66 -0.79
CA ILE A 80 -2.46 -9.71 0.10
C ILE A 80 -1.30 -10.43 0.82
N GLU A 81 -0.23 -10.77 0.11
CA GLU A 81 0.97 -11.37 0.72
C GLU A 81 1.63 -10.42 1.73
N MET A 82 1.67 -9.12 1.44
CA MET A 82 2.16 -8.10 2.38
C MET A 82 1.26 -7.95 3.59
N LYS A 83 -0.07 -7.98 3.41
CA LYS A 83 -1.01 -7.97 4.53
C LYS A 83 -0.71 -9.10 5.51
N GLU A 84 -0.48 -10.32 5.01
CA GLU A 84 -0.12 -11.47 5.83
C GLU A 84 1.26 -11.31 6.49
N LYS A 85 2.28 -10.90 5.73
CA LYS A 85 3.66 -10.66 6.24
C LYS A 85 3.70 -9.59 7.33
N LEU A 86 2.87 -8.54 7.18
CA LEU A 86 2.76 -7.42 8.13
C LEU A 86 1.75 -7.68 9.24
N LYS A 87 1.07 -8.83 9.24
CA LYS A 87 0.03 -9.21 10.21
C LYS A 87 -1.10 -8.19 10.31
N GLN A 88 -1.38 -7.46 9.23
CA GLN A 88 -2.40 -6.42 9.20
C GLN A 88 -3.79 -7.04 8.95
N GLU A 89 -4.83 -6.52 9.59
CA GLU A 89 -6.20 -6.96 9.32
C GLU A 89 -6.63 -6.57 7.91
N GLU A 90 -6.22 -5.39 7.44
CA GLU A 90 -6.57 -4.84 6.13
C GLU A 90 -5.42 -3.98 5.59
N ILE A 91 -5.37 -3.79 4.26
CA ILE A 91 -4.49 -2.84 3.58
C ILE A 91 -5.38 -2.00 2.66
N TYR A 92 -5.28 -0.68 2.77
CA TYR A 92 -6.00 0.23 1.89
C TYR A 92 -5.48 0.12 0.45
N PHE A 93 -6.40 -0.02 -0.51
CA PHE A 93 -6.11 -0.05 -1.93
C PHE A 93 -7.20 0.70 -2.71
N GLU A 94 -6.79 1.70 -3.46
CA GLU A 94 -7.62 2.47 -4.38
C GLU A 94 -7.14 2.23 -5.81
N LEU A 95 -8.08 2.02 -6.73
CA LEU A 95 -7.81 1.91 -8.15
C LEU A 95 -8.64 2.93 -8.92
N ASN A 96 -7.97 3.93 -9.48
CA ASN A 96 -8.60 4.89 -10.36
C ASN A 96 -8.57 4.36 -11.81
N LYS A 97 -9.75 3.98 -12.30
CA LYS A 97 -9.96 3.42 -13.64
C LYS A 97 -10.24 4.48 -14.71
N GLU A 98 -10.50 5.72 -14.31
CA GLU A 98 -10.93 6.81 -15.19
C GLU A 98 -9.80 7.80 -15.49
N THR A 99 -8.65 7.68 -14.83
CA THR A 99 -7.47 8.49 -15.12
C THR A 99 -6.77 7.99 -16.37
N GLU A 100 -6.71 8.83 -17.41
CA GLU A 100 -5.80 8.64 -18.52
C GLU A 100 -4.37 8.94 -18.05
N ILE A 101 -3.46 7.98 -18.26
CA ILE A 101 -2.05 8.13 -17.92
C ILE A 101 -1.27 8.01 -19.23
N GLU A 102 -0.60 9.10 -19.58
CA GLU A 102 0.30 9.19 -20.73
C GLU A 102 1.75 9.29 -20.23
N MET A 103 2.66 8.58 -20.88
CA MET A 103 4.10 8.81 -20.69
C MET A 103 4.58 9.71 -21.81
N LEU A 104 5.08 10.88 -21.45
CA LEU A 104 5.60 11.90 -22.37
C LEU A 104 7.12 11.85 -22.44
#